data_AF-A0A2V8G8Y3-F1
#
_entry.id   AF-A0A2V8G8Y3-F1
#
_cell.length_a   1.000
_cell.length_b   1.000
_cell.length_c   1.000
_cell.angle_alpha   90.00
_cell.angle_beta   90.00
_cell.angle_gamma   90.00
#
_symmetry.space_group_name_H-M   'P 1'
#
loop_
_entity.id
_entity.type
_entity.pdbx_description
1 polymer ?
#
loop_
_entity_poly.entity_id
_entity_poly.type
_entity_poly.pdbx_seq_one_letter_code
_entity_poly.pdbx_strand_id
1 'polypeptide(L)'
;MMPEKAQADIAYGFTTINRLDPRFYAYSMMNNILGQFGLGGRLAENIRERQGMAYYAFSGFDPSIGPGPLVIRAGVDPRNVERAVGAIDVEVETLGTHGPADQELAETKQFLIGSIPRLLETNQSIAAFLQTSEFFGLGLDHDRRLPGLVEAVTMEQVARAAQALLRPDRAAVAIAGPPVEAA
;
A
#
# COMPACT_ATOMS: atom_id res chain seq x y z
N MET A 1 2.68 -11.41 22.47
CA MET A 1 1.74 -10.79 23.42
C MET A 1 2.39 -9.56 24.05
N MET A 2 1.65 -8.46 24.15
CA MET A 2 2.09 -7.20 24.75
C MET A 2 1.01 -6.73 25.74
N PRO A 3 1.04 -7.19 27.00
CA PRO A 3 -0.06 -6.98 27.96
C PRO A 3 -0.33 -5.50 28.29
N GLU A 4 0.64 -4.60 28.05
CA GLU A 4 0.49 -3.16 28.30
C GLU A 4 -0.14 -2.39 27.12
N LYS A 5 -0.42 -3.04 25.98
CA LYS A 5 -1.03 -2.39 24.82
C LYS A 5 -2.55 -2.31 24.94
N ALA A 6 -3.12 -1.15 24.66
CA ALA A 6 -4.57 -0.95 24.58
C ALA A 6 -5.20 -1.42 23.25
N GLN A 7 -4.41 -1.51 22.19
CA GLN A 7 -4.85 -1.92 20.85
C GLN A 7 -4.03 -3.12 20.34
N ALA A 8 -4.59 -3.88 19.41
CA ALA A 8 -3.87 -4.87 18.64
C ALA A 8 -3.42 -4.27 17.30
N ASP A 9 -2.14 -4.41 16.98
CA ASP A 9 -1.58 -4.00 15.70
C ASP A 9 -1.37 -5.22 14.79
N ILE A 10 -1.89 -5.13 13.58
CA ILE A 10 -1.86 -6.16 12.56
C ILE A 10 -0.82 -5.75 11.51
N ALA A 11 0.03 -6.69 11.13
CA ALA A 11 0.95 -6.64 10.01
C ALA A 11 0.55 -7.73 9.02
N TYR A 12 0.15 -7.36 7.82
CA TYR A 12 -0.30 -8.29 6.80
C TYR A 12 0.49 -8.03 5.53
N GLY A 13 1.38 -8.94 5.14
CA GLY A 13 2.44 -8.63 4.19
C GLY A 13 2.67 -9.66 3.10
N PHE A 14 3.25 -9.18 2.00
CA PHE A 14 3.66 -9.96 0.83
C PHE A 14 5.09 -9.61 0.43
N THR A 15 5.82 -10.57 -0.11
CA THR A 15 7.06 -10.31 -0.85
C THR A 15 6.72 -9.88 -2.28
N THR A 16 7.30 -8.78 -2.74
CA THR A 16 6.92 -8.15 -4.02
C THR A 16 8.06 -8.19 -5.04
N ILE A 17 8.29 -7.07 -5.72
CA ILE A 17 9.30 -6.87 -6.76
C ILE A 17 10.40 -5.96 -6.23
N ASN A 18 11.51 -5.89 -6.96
CA ASN A 18 12.56 -4.91 -6.68
C ASN A 18 12.24 -3.56 -7.35
N ARG A 19 12.99 -2.51 -7.00
CA ARG A 19 12.74 -1.14 -7.45
C ARG A 19 12.90 -0.93 -8.96
N LEU A 20 13.75 -1.72 -9.60
CA LEU A 20 14.12 -1.63 -11.03
C LEU A 20 13.28 -2.55 -11.93
N ASP A 21 12.37 -3.32 -11.36
CA ASP A 21 11.44 -4.13 -12.14
C ASP A 21 10.60 -3.20 -13.05
N PRO A 22 10.45 -3.51 -14.35
CA PRO A 22 9.66 -2.70 -15.28
C PRO A 22 8.21 -2.47 -14.85
N ARG A 23 7.68 -3.33 -13.98
CA ARG A 23 6.31 -3.26 -13.44
C ARG A 23 6.20 -2.36 -12.21
N PHE A 24 7.28 -1.74 -11.74
CA PHE A 24 7.31 -0.93 -10.52
C PHE A 24 6.14 0.06 -10.42
N TYR A 25 5.87 0.82 -11.48
CA TYR A 25 4.80 1.82 -11.47
C TYR A 25 3.40 1.21 -11.40
N ALA A 26 3.21 0.01 -11.96
CA ALA A 26 1.96 -0.74 -11.84
C ALA A 26 1.73 -1.24 -10.41
N TYR A 27 2.78 -1.75 -9.74
CA TYR A 27 2.71 -2.18 -8.33
C TYR A 27 2.54 -0.98 -7.39
N SER A 28 3.21 0.13 -7.67
CA SER A 28 3.03 1.38 -6.93
C SER A 28 1.59 1.89 -7.05
N MET A 29 1.03 1.91 -8.26
CA MET A 29 -0.36 2.28 -8.51
C MET A 29 -1.34 1.35 -7.78
N MET A 30 -1.15 0.03 -7.90
CA MET A 30 -1.92 -0.98 -7.17
C MET A 30 -1.89 -0.75 -5.65
N ASN A 31 -0.72 -0.50 -5.07
CA ASN A 31 -0.60 -0.25 -3.63
C ASN A 31 -1.30 1.04 -3.20
N ASN A 32 -1.28 2.08 -4.04
CA ASN A 32 -1.98 3.32 -3.74
C ASN A 32 -3.51 3.14 -3.72
N ILE A 33 -4.05 2.36 -4.67
CA ILE A 33 -5.48 2.00 -4.69
C ILE A 33 -5.85 1.15 -3.46
N LEU A 34 -4.99 0.19 -3.10
CA LEU A 34 -5.22 -0.68 -1.95
C LEU A 34 -5.33 0.10 -0.64
N GLY A 35 -4.41 1.04 -0.38
CA GLY A 35 -4.49 1.87 0.83
C GLY A 35 -3.26 2.67 1.21
N GLN A 36 -2.32 2.96 0.30
CA GLN A 36 -1.25 3.93 0.58
C GLN A 36 -1.78 5.37 0.60
N PHE A 37 -2.90 5.60 -0.07
CA PHE A 37 -3.55 6.91 -0.15
C PHE A 37 -4.14 7.34 1.21
N GLY A 38 -3.32 7.92 2.09
CA GLY A 38 -3.76 8.71 3.25
C GLY A 38 -5.09 8.30 3.90
N LEU A 39 -6.10 9.19 3.85
CA LEU A 39 -7.43 8.97 4.42
C LEU A 39 -8.37 8.13 3.53
N GLY A 40 -7.92 7.52 2.43
CA GLY A 40 -8.77 6.77 1.51
C GLY A 40 -8.14 5.46 1.01
N GLY A 41 -8.59 5.02 -0.15
CA GLY A 41 -8.28 3.68 -0.66
C GLY A 41 -9.12 2.60 0.02
N ARG A 42 -9.08 1.40 -0.55
CA ARG A 42 -9.99 0.31 -0.17
C ARG A 42 -9.93 -0.05 1.31
N LEU A 43 -8.71 -0.10 1.87
CA LEU A 43 -8.49 -0.47 3.27
C LEU A 43 -9.10 0.54 4.25
N ALA A 44 -8.86 1.84 4.05
CA ALA A 44 -9.39 2.87 4.93
C ALA A 44 -10.92 2.94 4.80
N GLU A 45 -11.46 2.91 3.58
CA GLU A 45 -12.90 2.97 3.35
C GLU A 45 -13.63 1.78 4.00
N ASN A 46 -13.18 0.55 3.77
CA ASN A 46 -13.85 -0.62 4.33
C ASN A 46 -13.64 -0.73 5.85
N ILE A 47 -12.38 -0.70 6.31
CA ILE A 47 -12.06 -1.10 7.69
C ILE A 47 -12.26 0.05 8.69
N ARG A 48 -11.90 1.28 8.31
CA ARG A 48 -12.06 2.46 9.18
C ARG A 48 -13.44 3.08 9.04
N GLU A 49 -13.91 3.34 7.82
CA GLU A 49 -15.13 4.14 7.62
C GLU A 49 -16.41 3.31 7.69
N ARG A 50 -16.51 2.22 6.93
CA ARG A 50 -17.71 1.40 6.89
C ARG A 50 -17.87 0.53 8.14
N GLN A 51 -16.77 -0.04 8.62
CA GLN A 51 -16.81 -0.97 9.75
C GLN A 51 -16.44 -0.37 11.11
N GLY A 52 -15.81 0.81 11.15
CA GLY A 52 -15.46 1.50 12.40
C GLY A 52 -14.51 0.72 13.31
N MET A 53 -13.78 -0.27 12.78
CA MET A 53 -12.99 -1.20 13.61
C MET A 53 -11.59 -0.69 13.91
N ALA A 54 -11.01 0.08 12.99
CA ALA A 54 -9.61 0.47 13.06
C ALA A 54 -9.43 1.96 13.29
N TYR A 55 -8.45 2.30 14.14
CA TYR A 55 -7.96 3.66 14.28
C TYR A 55 -7.17 4.09 13.04
N TYR A 56 -6.47 3.15 12.43
CA TYR A 56 -5.77 3.33 11.16
C TYR A 56 -5.79 2.02 10.37
N ALA A 57 -5.86 2.12 9.04
CA ALA A 57 -5.69 1.01 8.10
C ALA A 57 -5.06 1.56 6.81
N PHE A 58 -3.86 1.11 6.46
CA PHE A 58 -3.14 1.59 5.28
C PHE A 58 -2.18 0.52 4.76
N SER A 59 -1.64 0.72 3.56
CA SER A 59 -0.59 -0.14 2.99
C SER A 59 0.67 0.65 2.63
N GLY A 60 1.82 0.00 2.76
CA GLY A 60 3.12 0.51 2.32
C GLY A 60 3.76 -0.46 1.33
N PHE A 61 4.46 0.08 0.35
CA PHE A 61 5.22 -0.66 -0.65
C PHE A 61 6.65 -0.15 -0.66
N ASP A 62 7.60 -1.01 -0.26
CA ASP A 62 9.00 -0.64 -0.03
C ASP A 62 9.97 -1.53 -0.81
N PRO A 63 9.98 -1.46 -2.15
CA PRO A 63 10.90 -2.23 -2.98
C PRO A 63 12.32 -1.66 -2.88
N SER A 64 13.30 -2.56 -2.84
CA SER A 64 14.72 -2.20 -2.70
C SER A 64 15.55 -2.78 -3.84
N ILE A 65 16.86 -2.98 -3.63
CA ILE A 65 17.75 -3.70 -4.56
C ILE A 65 17.19 -5.10 -4.83
N GLY A 66 16.73 -5.78 -3.78
CA GLY A 66 15.99 -7.03 -3.88
C GLY A 66 14.47 -6.82 -3.80
N PRO A 67 13.70 -7.92 -3.95
CA PRO A 67 12.26 -7.93 -3.68
C PRO A 67 11.95 -7.35 -2.29
N GLY A 68 11.19 -6.26 -2.25
CA GLY A 68 10.78 -5.63 -1.00
C GLY A 68 9.39 -6.07 -0.54
N PRO A 69 8.95 -5.66 0.66
CA PRO A 69 7.63 -5.99 1.14
C PRO A 69 6.56 -5.01 0.63
N LEU A 70 5.34 -5.51 0.46
CA LEU A 70 4.12 -4.73 0.61
C LEU A 70 3.52 -5.13 1.95
N VAL A 71 3.22 -4.15 2.80
CA VAL A 71 2.68 -4.41 4.14
C VAL A 71 1.46 -3.55 4.39
N ILE A 72 0.35 -4.21 4.67
CA ILE A 72 -0.86 -3.63 5.22
C ILE A 72 -0.71 -3.56 6.74
N ARG A 73 -1.06 -2.41 7.31
CA ARG A 73 -1.02 -2.14 8.74
C ARG A 73 -2.39 -1.71 9.21
N ALA A 74 -2.88 -2.31 10.29
CA ALA A 74 -4.11 -1.88 10.93
C ALA A 74 -3.99 -1.93 12.46
N GLY A 75 -4.51 -0.92 13.14
CA GLY A 75 -4.62 -0.88 14.60
C GLY A 75 -6.07 -0.94 15.02
N VAL A 76 -6.46 -1.97 15.78
CA VAL A 76 -7.85 -2.29 16.13
C VAL A 76 -8.02 -2.61 17.61
N ASP A 77 -9.25 -2.53 18.10
CA ASP A 77 -9.63 -3.15 19.38
C ASP A 77 -9.28 -4.66 19.34
N PRO A 78 -8.66 -5.24 20.39
CA PRO A 78 -8.27 -6.65 20.41
C PRO A 78 -9.42 -7.63 20.08
N ARG A 79 -10.66 -7.27 20.39
CA ARG A 79 -11.85 -8.07 20.09
C ARG A 79 -12.21 -8.10 18.60
N ASN A 80 -11.68 -7.16 17.82
CA ASN A 80 -11.95 -7.02 16.39
C ASN A 80 -10.86 -7.62 15.50
N VAL A 81 -9.80 -8.22 16.06
CA VAL A 81 -8.64 -8.71 15.30
C VAL A 81 -9.05 -9.67 14.18
N GLU A 82 -9.81 -10.72 14.49
CA GLU A 82 -10.22 -11.72 13.48
C GLU A 82 -11.08 -11.09 12.38
N ARG A 83 -12.01 -10.22 12.77
CA ARG A 83 -12.89 -9.51 11.83
C ARG A 83 -12.11 -8.53 10.94
N ALA A 84 -11.09 -7.87 11.50
CA ALA A 84 -10.22 -6.97 10.76
C ALA A 84 -9.33 -7.72 9.76
N VAL A 85 -8.77 -8.87 10.14
CA VAL A 85 -8.01 -9.73 9.22
C VAL A 85 -8.92 -10.21 8.09
N GLY A 86 -10.13 -10.69 8.39
CA GLY A 86 -11.10 -11.09 7.36
C GLY A 86 -11.50 -9.94 6.43
N ALA A 87 -11.61 -8.72 6.94
CA ALA A 87 -11.87 -7.55 6.10
C ALA A 87 -10.68 -7.21 5.18
N ILE A 88 -9.44 -7.37 5.66
CA ILE A 88 -8.23 -7.23 4.82
C ILE A 88 -8.23 -8.31 3.73
N ASP A 89 -8.53 -9.56 4.08
CA ASP A 89 -8.61 -10.67 3.12
C ASP A 89 -9.60 -10.37 1.99
N VAL A 90 -10.78 -9.85 2.33
CA VAL A 90 -11.80 -9.46 1.34
C VAL A 90 -11.27 -8.40 0.37
N GLU A 91 -10.60 -7.34 0.86
CA GLU A 91 -10.08 -6.30 -0.03
C GLU A 91 -8.91 -6.79 -0.90
N VAL A 92 -8.02 -7.59 -0.32
CA VAL A 92 -6.90 -8.23 -1.03
C VAL A 92 -7.44 -9.14 -2.13
N GLU A 93 -8.38 -10.02 -1.82
CA GLU A 93 -8.97 -10.96 -2.77
C GLU A 93 -9.78 -10.23 -3.86
N THR A 94 -10.56 -9.22 -3.47
CA THR A 94 -11.37 -8.45 -4.41
C THR A 94 -10.49 -7.71 -5.42
N LEU A 95 -9.45 -7.01 -4.96
CA LEU A 95 -8.53 -6.31 -5.84
C LEU A 95 -7.68 -7.28 -6.68
N GLY A 96 -7.25 -8.41 -6.09
CA GLY A 96 -6.50 -9.45 -6.80
C GLY A 96 -7.30 -10.16 -7.90
N THR A 97 -8.61 -10.34 -7.69
CA THR A 97 -9.48 -11.10 -8.60
C THR A 97 -10.14 -10.21 -9.65
N HIS A 98 -10.69 -9.07 -9.24
CA HIS A 98 -11.48 -8.19 -10.09
C HIS A 98 -10.69 -7.01 -10.64
N GLY A 99 -9.50 -6.74 -10.09
CA GLY A 99 -8.74 -5.54 -10.40
C GLY A 99 -9.38 -4.27 -9.83
N PRO A 100 -8.81 -3.10 -10.17
CA PRO A 100 -9.35 -1.82 -9.76
C PRO A 100 -10.50 -1.35 -10.66
N ALA A 101 -11.34 -0.47 -10.14
CA ALA A 101 -12.32 0.26 -10.92
C ALA A 101 -11.69 1.46 -11.64
N ASP A 102 -12.30 1.90 -12.74
CA ASP A 102 -11.82 3.04 -13.54
C ASP A 102 -11.65 4.31 -12.71
N GLN A 103 -12.59 4.56 -11.80
CA GLN A 103 -12.56 5.71 -10.90
C GLN A 103 -11.36 5.66 -9.96
N GLU A 104 -11.05 4.49 -9.38
CA GLU A 104 -9.92 4.32 -8.47
C GLU A 104 -8.58 4.61 -9.17
N LEU A 105 -8.44 4.14 -10.42
CA LEU A 105 -7.25 4.41 -11.22
C LEU A 105 -7.13 5.91 -11.54
N ALA A 106 -8.22 6.56 -11.95
CA ALA A 106 -8.23 7.97 -12.29
C ALA A 106 -7.89 8.85 -11.08
N GLU A 107 -8.53 8.62 -9.93
CA GLU A 107 -8.27 9.35 -8.70
C GLU A 107 -6.84 9.16 -8.21
N THR A 108 -6.33 7.92 -8.28
CA THR A 108 -4.97 7.62 -7.84
C THR A 108 -3.93 8.30 -8.74
N LYS A 109 -4.13 8.33 -10.06
CA LYS A 109 -3.25 9.08 -10.98
C LYS A 109 -3.24 10.56 -10.65
N GLN A 110 -4.42 11.16 -10.50
CA GLN A 110 -4.56 12.58 -10.16
C GLN A 110 -3.84 12.91 -8.84
N PHE A 111 -4.02 12.06 -7.82
CA PHE A 111 -3.36 12.24 -6.53
C PHE A 111 -1.83 12.13 -6.64
N LEU A 112 -1.32 11.08 -7.28
CA LEU A 112 0.11 10.84 -7.38
C LEU A 112 0.80 11.96 -8.14
N ILE A 113 0.25 12.36 -9.30
CA ILE A 113 0.78 13.46 -10.11
C ILE A 113 0.69 14.78 -9.34
N GLY A 114 -0.45 15.08 -8.72
CA GLY A 114 -0.66 16.27 -7.92
C GLY A 114 0.22 16.35 -6.67
N SER A 115 0.77 15.22 -6.22
CA SER A 115 1.67 15.16 -5.05
C SER A 115 3.14 15.36 -5.40
N ILE A 116 3.53 15.28 -6.68
CA ILE A 116 4.93 15.46 -7.12
C ILE A 116 5.50 16.82 -6.72
N PRO A 117 4.81 17.97 -6.87
CA PRO A 117 5.35 19.25 -6.42
C PRO A 117 5.71 19.26 -4.92
N ARG A 118 4.87 18.65 -4.07
CA ARG A 118 5.13 18.52 -2.63
C ARG A 118 6.34 17.62 -2.32
N LEU A 119 6.55 16.59 -3.13
CA LEU A 119 7.73 15.73 -3.02
C LEU A 119 9.04 16.51 -3.23
N LEU A 120 8.98 17.64 -3.94
CA LEU A 120 10.14 18.46 -4.32
C LEU A 120 10.10 19.86 -3.70
N GLU A 121 9.38 20.04 -2.59
CA GLU A 121 9.17 21.35 -1.97
C GLU A 121 10.27 21.72 -0.96
N THR A 122 10.79 20.73 -0.20
CA THR A 122 11.80 20.97 0.84
C THR A 122 13.17 20.44 0.43
N ASN A 123 14.23 21.07 0.92
CA ASN A 123 15.61 20.59 0.72
C ASN A 123 15.79 19.12 1.15
N GLN A 124 15.12 18.71 2.23
CA GLN A 124 15.17 17.34 2.71
C GLN A 124 14.51 16.37 1.73
N SER A 125 13.31 16.70 1.23
CA SER A 125 12.59 15.86 0.27
C SER A 125 13.31 15.78 -1.08
N ILE A 126 13.88 16.91 -1.54
CA ILE A 126 14.71 16.96 -2.75
C ILE A 126 15.96 16.07 -2.58
N ALA A 127 16.66 16.17 -1.45
CA ALA A 127 17.83 15.34 -1.18
C ALA A 127 17.48 13.84 -1.17
N ALA A 128 16.37 13.45 -0.53
CA ALA A 128 15.90 12.07 -0.53
C ALA A 128 15.52 11.56 -1.94
N PHE A 129 14.90 12.41 -2.76
CA PHE A 129 14.55 12.09 -4.13
C PHE A 129 15.81 11.88 -5.00
N LEU A 130 16.78 12.80 -4.93
CA LEU A 130 18.03 12.70 -5.66
C LEU A 130 18.87 11.50 -5.20
N GLN A 131 18.92 11.24 -3.89
CA GLN A 131 19.59 10.05 -3.34
C GLN A 131 18.96 8.77 -3.90
N THR A 132 17.62 8.66 -3.89
CA THR A 132 16.92 7.50 -4.46
C THR A 132 17.19 7.37 -5.96
N SER A 133 17.15 8.48 -6.69
CA SER A 133 17.39 8.49 -8.13
C SER A 133 18.81 8.05 -8.48
N GLU A 134 19.81 8.52 -7.75
CA GLU A 134 21.20 8.11 -7.94
C GLU A 134 21.43 6.65 -7.52
N PHE A 135 20.95 6.27 -6.33
CA PHE A 135 21.15 4.92 -5.78
C PHE A 135 20.60 3.81 -6.69
N PHE A 136 19.46 4.06 -7.34
CA PHE A 136 18.86 3.12 -8.30
C PHE A 136 19.21 3.44 -9.76
N GLY A 137 20.00 4.48 -10.05
CA GLY A 137 20.33 4.86 -11.43
C GLY A 137 19.11 5.25 -12.26
N LEU A 138 18.13 5.93 -11.67
CA LEU A 138 16.88 6.32 -12.34
C LEU A 138 17.08 7.45 -13.35
N GLY A 139 18.20 8.14 -13.33
CA GLY A 139 18.53 9.28 -14.20
C GLY A 139 18.23 10.64 -13.56
N LEU A 140 19.01 11.66 -13.94
CA LEU A 140 18.91 13.03 -13.39
C LEU A 140 17.64 13.77 -13.81
N ASP A 141 16.91 13.25 -14.81
CA ASP A 141 15.65 13.78 -15.31
C ASP A 141 14.42 13.03 -14.77
N HIS A 142 14.62 12.17 -13.76
CA HIS A 142 13.56 11.31 -13.21
C HIS A 142 12.38 12.12 -12.67
N ASP A 143 12.64 13.26 -12.06
CA ASP A 143 11.64 14.23 -11.60
C ASP A 143 10.71 14.67 -12.73
N ARG A 144 11.28 14.95 -13.91
CA ARG A 144 10.55 15.42 -15.10
C ARG A 144 9.78 14.29 -15.78
N ARG A 145 10.32 13.06 -15.75
CA ARG A 145 9.66 11.89 -16.34
C ARG A 145 8.58 11.29 -15.45
N LEU A 146 8.67 11.47 -14.13
CA LEU A 146 7.79 10.84 -13.15
C LEU A 146 6.29 11.05 -13.44
N PRO A 147 5.79 12.26 -13.78
CA PRO A 147 4.40 12.45 -14.15
C PRO A 147 3.98 11.57 -15.33
N GLY A 148 4.80 11.51 -16.38
CA GLY A 148 4.52 10.69 -17.57
C GLY A 148 4.59 9.19 -17.29
N LEU A 149 5.49 8.75 -16.40
CA LEU A 149 5.58 7.36 -15.97
C LEU A 149 4.35 6.90 -15.19
N VAL A 150 3.78 7.79 -14.35
CA VAL A 150 2.53 7.53 -13.63
C VAL A 150 1.33 7.56 -14.59
N GLU A 151 1.28 8.53 -15.49
CA GLU A 151 0.19 8.68 -16.45
C GLU A 151 0.12 7.49 -17.44
N ALA A 152 1.28 6.94 -17.83
CA ALA A 152 1.36 5.81 -18.74
C ALA A 152 0.87 4.48 -18.15
N VAL A 153 0.65 4.39 -16.83
CA VAL A 153 0.15 3.17 -16.20
C VAL A 153 -1.29 2.89 -16.67
N THR A 154 -1.51 1.68 -17.17
CA THR A 154 -2.81 1.23 -17.69
C THR A 154 -3.56 0.39 -16.67
N MET A 155 -4.90 0.35 -16.78
CA MET A 155 -5.78 -0.50 -15.98
C MET A 155 -5.31 -1.97 -15.99
N GLU A 156 -4.98 -2.48 -17.17
CA GLU A 156 -4.54 -3.87 -17.34
C GLU A 156 -3.23 -4.16 -16.58
N GLN A 157 -2.26 -3.23 -16.60
CA GLN A 157 -1.01 -3.41 -15.85
C GLN A 157 -1.25 -3.46 -14.35
N VAL A 158 -2.16 -2.64 -13.82
CA VAL A 158 -2.51 -2.63 -12.40
C VAL A 158 -3.24 -3.92 -12.01
N ALA A 159 -4.22 -4.35 -12.83
CA ALA A 159 -4.94 -5.60 -12.62
C ALA A 159 -3.98 -6.81 -12.62
N ARG A 160 -3.03 -6.86 -13.56
CA ARG A 160 -2.01 -7.92 -13.61
C ARG A 160 -1.09 -7.90 -12.38
N ALA A 161 -0.72 -6.71 -11.89
CA ALA A 161 0.08 -6.58 -10.65
C ALA A 161 -0.70 -7.09 -9.43
N ALA A 162 -1.98 -6.72 -9.31
CA ALA A 162 -2.88 -7.17 -8.26
C ALA A 162 -3.03 -8.70 -8.30
N GLN A 163 -3.38 -9.27 -9.45
CA GLN A 163 -3.55 -10.71 -9.62
C GLN A 163 -2.29 -11.52 -9.30
N ALA A 164 -1.11 -10.99 -9.63
CA ALA A 164 0.16 -11.66 -9.38
C ALA A 164 0.52 -11.71 -7.88
N LEU A 165 0.10 -10.70 -7.10
CA LEU A 165 0.53 -10.51 -5.72
C LEU A 165 -0.56 -10.79 -4.67
N LEU A 166 -1.74 -10.22 -4.86
CA LEU A 166 -2.78 -10.09 -3.83
C LEU A 166 -3.61 -11.36 -3.74
N ARG A 167 -3.16 -12.24 -2.87
CA ARG A 167 -3.77 -13.55 -2.60
C ARG A 167 -3.72 -13.85 -1.11
N PRO A 168 -4.85 -13.91 -0.39
CA PRO A 168 -4.83 -14.10 1.05
C PRO A 168 -4.03 -15.31 1.52
N ASP A 169 -4.10 -16.41 0.76
CA ASP A 169 -3.37 -17.66 1.04
C ASP A 169 -1.84 -17.54 0.96
N ARG A 170 -1.32 -16.44 0.41
CA ARG A 170 0.11 -16.15 0.29
C ARG A 170 0.60 -15.07 1.25
N ALA A 171 -0.28 -14.52 2.08
CA ALA A 171 0.06 -13.47 3.02
C ALA A 171 0.80 -14.02 4.24
N ALA A 172 1.79 -13.27 4.71
CA ALA A 172 2.35 -13.43 6.05
C ALA A 172 1.63 -12.46 7.00
N VAL A 173 1.04 -12.99 8.08
CA VAL A 173 0.29 -12.20 9.06
C VAL A 173 0.97 -12.27 10.42
N ALA A 174 1.24 -11.12 11.03
CA ALA A 174 1.72 -11.00 12.38
C ALA A 174 0.84 -10.02 13.18
N ILE A 175 0.49 -10.41 14.41
CA ILE A 175 -0.41 -9.65 15.27
C ILE A 175 0.29 -9.37 16.60
N ALA A 176 0.30 -8.12 17.03
CA ALA A 176 0.89 -7.70 18.29
C ALA A 176 -0.11 -6.88 19.10
N GLY A 177 -0.64 -7.47 20.17
CA GLY A 177 -1.59 -6.83 21.07
C GLY A 177 -1.62 -7.49 22.45
N PRO A 178 -2.50 -7.01 23.33
CA PRO A 178 -2.79 -7.67 24.61
C PRO A 178 -3.39 -9.07 24.38
N PRO A 179 -3.38 -9.96 25.38
CA PRO A 179 -4.12 -11.21 25.29
C PRO A 179 -5.59 -10.92 24.97
N VAL A 180 -6.16 -11.71 24.05
CA VAL A 180 -7.60 -11.69 23.79
C VAL A 180 -8.26 -12.37 24.98
N GLU A 181 -8.91 -11.61 25.87
CA GLU A 181 -9.76 -12.21 26.90
C GLU A 181 -10.95 -12.88 26.21
N ALA A 182 -11.04 -14.20 26.32
CA ALA A 182 -12.22 -14.94 25.89
C ALA A 182 -13.39 -14.55 26.79
N ALA A 183 -14.46 -14.05 26.19
CA ALA A 183 -15.72 -13.74 26.87
C ALA A 183 -16.44 -15.01 27.35
#